data_AF-A0A8A7KAN6-F1
#
_entry.id   AF-A0A8A7KAN6-F1
#
_cell.length_a   1.000
_cell.length_b   1.000
_cell.length_c   1.000
_cell.angle_alpha   90.00
_cell.angle_beta   90.00
_cell.angle_gamma   90.00
#
_symmetry.space_group_name_H-M   'P 1'
#
loop_
_entity.id
_entity.type
_entity.pdbx_description
1 polymer ?
#
loop_
_entity_poly.entity_id
_entity_poly.type
_entity_poly.pdbx_seq_one_letter_code
_entity_poly.pdbx_strand_id
1 'polypeptide(L)'
;MFERLAGVILIGFVIKMMDDFLDQEIDILQGDWNLTSVLKKGILPYSLVIMIFALHLNFAESVSYFSASYLLGMSSTAADKLPSRLRGWQEGLILIVIAIYLTSLREVITSIILVLILQFVDDYLDYKKEIYIKKDNLINKLGHLNGLIIFIILFILVFNFCLLKMIYFSLASCIIYLSLWLLKKYQIGRSI
;
A
#
# COMPACT_ATOMS: atom_id res chain seq x y z
N MET A 1 18.08 11.63 -8.07
CA MET A 1 17.57 10.41 -8.75
C MET A 1 17.57 9.23 -7.77
N PHE A 2 18.72 8.89 -7.21
CA PHE A 2 18.86 7.81 -6.22
C PHE A 2 18.06 8.06 -4.93
N GLU A 3 18.17 9.25 -4.34
CA GLU A 3 17.43 9.61 -3.11
C GLU A 3 15.92 9.48 -3.28
N ARG A 4 15.39 9.91 -4.43
CA ARG A 4 13.98 9.75 -4.79
C ARG A 4 13.56 8.28 -4.79
N LEU A 5 14.26 7.43 -5.53
CA LEU A 5 13.96 6.00 -5.58
C LEU A 5 14.06 5.36 -4.19
N ALA A 6 15.12 5.67 -3.44
CA ALA A 6 15.29 5.18 -2.07
C ALA A 6 14.14 5.61 -1.17
N GLY A 7 13.71 6.87 -1.23
CA GLY A 7 12.55 7.36 -0.49
C GLY A 7 11.25 6.61 -0.84
N VAL A 8 11.01 6.36 -2.13
CA VAL A 8 9.82 5.60 -2.58
C VAL A 8 9.87 4.14 -2.14
N ILE A 9 11.04 3.50 -2.15
CA ILE A 9 11.20 2.13 -1.63
C ILE A 9 10.93 2.10 -0.11
N LEU A 10 11.52 3.03 0.63
CA LEU A 10 11.38 3.08 2.09
C LEU A 10 9.93 3.34 2.51
N ILE A 11 9.25 4.31 1.88
CA ILE A 11 7.84 4.55 2.20
C ILE A 11 6.96 3.36 1.79
N GLY A 12 7.26 2.68 0.69
CA GLY A 12 6.58 1.45 0.30
C GLY A 12 6.73 0.35 1.35
N PHE A 13 7.92 0.18 1.93
CA PHE A 13 8.11 -0.73 3.07
C PHE A 13 7.31 -0.30 4.30
N VAL A 14 7.24 0.99 4.62
CA VAL A 14 6.42 1.48 5.75
C VAL A 14 4.95 1.16 5.54
N ILE A 15 4.43 1.41 4.34
CA ILE A 15 3.04 1.11 3.98
C ILE A 15 2.80 -0.39 4.11
N LYS A 16 3.69 -1.24 3.57
CA LYS A 16 3.53 -2.69 3.67
C LYS A 16 3.66 -3.22 5.10
N MET A 17 4.56 -2.65 5.91
CA MET A 17 4.68 -2.99 7.33
C MET A 17 3.42 -2.62 8.11
N MET A 18 2.79 -1.48 7.79
CA MET A 18 1.54 -1.07 8.40
C MET A 18 0.40 -2.01 7.99
N ASP A 19 0.31 -2.34 6.70
CA ASP A 19 -0.65 -3.28 6.14
C ASP A 19 -0.56 -4.67 6.81
N ASP A 20 0.64 -5.28 6.82
CA ASP A 20 0.89 -6.58 7.46
C ASP A 20 0.59 -6.55 8.98
N PHE A 21 0.80 -5.41 9.65
CA PHE A 21 0.48 -5.26 11.07
C PHE A 21 -1.02 -5.23 11.33
N LEU A 22 -1.79 -4.53 10.49
CA LEU A 22 -3.24 -4.44 10.61
C LEU A 22 -3.92 -5.78 10.26
N ASP A 23 -3.39 -6.47 9.25
CA ASP A 23 -3.93 -7.76 8.79
C ASP A 23 -3.40 -8.96 9.60
N GLN A 24 -2.57 -8.73 10.62
CA GLN A 24 -1.90 -9.78 11.40
C GLN A 24 -2.86 -10.88 11.90
N GLU A 25 -4.03 -10.53 12.42
CA GLU A 25 -4.98 -11.52 12.94
C GLU A 25 -5.58 -12.39 11.82
N ILE A 26 -5.88 -11.77 10.67
CA ILE A 26 -6.41 -12.46 9.50
C ILE A 26 -5.36 -13.40 8.92
N ASP A 27 -4.11 -12.92 8.80
CA ASP A 27 -3.01 -13.68 8.22
C ASP A 27 -2.63 -14.88 9.10
N ILE A 28 -2.66 -14.73 10.43
CA ILE A 28 -2.47 -15.85 11.37
C ILE A 28 -3.54 -16.93 11.16
N LEU A 29 -4.81 -16.55 10.95
CA LEU A 29 -5.91 -17.49 10.71
C LEU A 29 -5.77 -18.20 9.36
N GLN A 30 -5.23 -17.51 8.34
CA GLN A 30 -4.97 -18.08 7.01
C GLN A 30 -3.67 -18.91 6.96
N GLY A 31 -2.83 -18.83 7.99
CA GLY A 31 -1.51 -19.45 8.00
C GLY A 31 -0.54 -18.79 7.02
N ASP A 32 -0.81 -17.54 6.63
CA ASP A 32 -0.02 -16.81 5.65
C ASP A 32 1.21 -16.16 6.29
N TRP A 33 2.31 -16.18 5.55
CA TRP A 33 3.56 -15.56 5.97
C TRP A 33 3.56 -14.08 5.58
N ASN A 34 3.87 -13.20 6.54
CA ASN A 34 4.02 -11.76 6.33
C ASN A 34 5.19 -11.19 7.18
N LEU A 35 5.46 -9.88 7.14
CA LEU A 35 6.56 -9.26 7.89
C LEU A 35 6.38 -9.33 9.41
N THR A 36 5.15 -9.39 9.92
CA THR A 36 4.90 -9.51 11.37
C THR A 36 5.40 -10.83 11.93
N SER A 37 5.45 -11.89 11.11
CA SER A 37 6.01 -13.19 11.52
C SER A 37 7.48 -13.10 11.92
N VAL A 38 8.23 -12.18 11.29
CA VAL A 38 9.67 -11.98 11.51
C VAL A 38 9.91 -10.92 12.57
N LEU A 39 9.31 -9.74 12.38
CA LEU A 39 9.58 -8.55 13.19
C LEU A 39 8.76 -8.52 14.47
N LYS A 40 7.64 -9.26 14.53
CA LYS A 40 6.69 -9.28 15.64
C LYS A 40 6.32 -7.85 16.05
N LYS A 41 6.33 -7.57 17.36
CA LYS A 41 6.08 -6.23 17.92
C LYS A 41 7.07 -5.16 17.45
N GLY A 42 8.23 -5.55 16.92
CA GLY A 42 9.23 -4.64 16.38
C GLY A 42 8.82 -3.97 15.07
N ILE A 43 7.79 -4.48 14.36
CA ILE A 43 7.35 -3.92 13.08
C ILE A 43 6.95 -2.44 13.19
N LEU A 44 6.30 -2.05 14.30
CA LEU A 44 5.88 -0.66 14.56
C LEU A 44 7.07 0.29 14.80
N PRO A 45 7.98 0.07 15.76
CA PRO A 45 9.10 0.99 15.95
C PRO A 45 10.03 1.04 14.73
N TYR A 46 10.22 -0.08 14.00
CA TYR A 46 11.02 -0.06 12.78
C TYR A 46 10.36 0.71 11.64
N SER A 47 9.04 0.60 11.46
CA SER A 47 8.34 1.38 10.43
C SER A 47 8.44 2.88 10.70
N LEU A 48 8.39 3.32 11.96
CA LEU A 48 8.59 4.73 12.32
C LEU A 48 10.01 5.23 11.99
N VAL A 49 11.04 4.43 12.27
CA VAL A 49 12.43 4.80 11.93
C VAL A 49 12.60 4.90 10.40
N ILE A 50 12.07 3.93 9.65
CA ILE A 50 12.12 3.93 8.18
C ILE A 50 11.35 5.13 7.61
N MET A 51 10.20 5.47 8.20
CA MET A 51 9.38 6.63 7.82
C MET A 51 10.18 7.94 7.89
N ILE A 52 10.98 8.13 8.95
CA ILE A 52 11.82 9.34 9.10
C ILE A 52 12.78 9.48 7.91
N PHE A 53 13.46 8.39 7.53
CA PHE A 53 14.37 8.40 6.39
C PHE A 53 13.64 8.60 5.05
N ALA A 54 12.47 7.97 4.88
CA ALA A 54 11.65 8.13 3.67
C ALA A 54 11.23 9.60 3.47
N LEU A 55 10.71 10.23 4.52
CA LEU A 55 10.30 11.64 4.53
C LEU A 55 11.47 12.58 4.27
N HIS A 56 12.66 12.27 4.83
CA HIS A 56 13.87 13.06 4.58
C HIS A 56 14.32 12.99 3.12
N LEU A 57 14.32 11.81 2.51
CA LEU A 57 14.82 11.59 1.15
C LEU A 57 13.85 12.11 0.08
N ASN A 58 12.54 11.99 0.31
CA ASN A 58 11.53 12.45 -0.63
C ASN A 58 10.22 12.74 0.09
N PHE A 59 10.14 13.92 0.68
CA PHE A 59 8.99 14.34 1.47
C PHE A 59 7.68 14.29 0.68
N ALA A 60 7.65 14.90 -0.52
CA ALA A 60 6.42 15.07 -1.28
C ALA A 60 5.77 13.73 -1.66
N GLU A 61 6.54 12.81 -2.25
CA GLU A 61 6.01 11.51 -2.65
C GLU A 61 5.74 10.60 -1.46
N SER A 62 6.57 10.66 -0.40
CA SER A 62 6.36 9.84 0.78
C SER A 62 5.07 10.20 1.50
N VAL A 63 4.82 11.49 1.71
CA VAL A 63 3.56 11.97 2.29
C VAL A 63 2.40 11.57 1.39
N SER A 64 2.47 11.86 0.08
CA SER A 64 1.34 11.59 -0.82
C SER A 64 1.03 10.11 -0.98
N TYR A 65 2.04 9.22 -1.03
CA TYR A 65 1.82 7.76 -1.09
C TYR A 65 1.25 7.22 0.21
N PHE A 66 1.80 7.61 1.36
CA PHE A 66 1.27 7.18 2.65
C PHE A 66 -0.17 7.66 2.85
N SER A 67 -0.47 8.89 2.47
CA SER A 67 -1.82 9.43 2.55
C SER A 67 -2.80 8.73 1.63
N ALA A 68 -2.38 8.41 0.41
CA ALA A 68 -3.17 7.64 -0.54
C ALA A 68 -3.46 6.21 -0.02
N SER A 69 -2.45 5.50 0.50
CA SER A 69 -2.62 4.16 1.07
C SER A 69 -3.47 4.18 2.32
N TYR A 70 -3.36 5.20 3.17
CA TYR A 70 -4.20 5.34 4.35
C TYR A 70 -5.67 5.53 3.97
N LEU A 71 -5.96 6.48 3.06
CA LEU A 71 -7.33 6.72 2.60
C LEU A 71 -7.93 5.44 1.99
N LEU A 72 -7.22 4.82 1.04
CA LEU A 72 -7.76 3.67 0.32
C LEU A 72 -7.83 2.42 1.19
N GLY A 73 -6.81 2.13 1.99
CA GLY A 73 -6.76 0.97 2.89
C GLY A 73 -7.80 1.03 4.00
N MET A 74 -7.92 2.17 4.69
CA MET A 74 -8.89 2.35 5.79
C MET A 74 -10.32 2.62 5.31
N SER A 75 -10.54 2.78 4.00
CA SER A 75 -11.90 2.99 3.46
C SER A 75 -12.74 1.71 3.46
N SER A 76 -12.12 0.53 3.48
CA SER A 76 -12.81 -0.76 3.51
C SER A 76 -13.55 -0.98 4.85
N THR A 77 -12.98 -0.51 5.96
CA THR A 77 -13.55 -0.57 7.31
C THR A 77 -14.59 0.52 7.58
N ALA A 78 -15.28 1.02 6.56
CA ALA A 78 -16.17 2.19 6.62
C ALA A 78 -17.34 2.10 7.63
N ALA A 79 -17.67 0.91 8.12
CA ALA A 79 -18.73 0.71 9.11
C ALA A 79 -18.27 0.98 10.54
N ASP A 80 -17.01 0.70 10.86
CA ASP A 80 -16.49 0.75 12.21
C ASP A 80 -15.91 2.13 12.55
N LYS A 81 -16.14 2.56 13.79
CA LYS A 81 -15.56 3.80 14.31
C LYS A 81 -14.18 3.52 14.87
N LEU A 82 -13.19 4.28 14.43
CA LEU A 82 -11.83 4.25 14.95
C LEU A 82 -11.75 4.91 16.34
N PRO A 83 -10.63 4.82 17.08
CA PRO A 83 -10.46 5.43 18.40
C PRO A 83 -10.73 6.94 18.44
N SER A 84 -10.55 7.65 17.32
CA SER A 84 -10.92 9.06 17.14
C SER A 84 -12.42 9.32 17.09
N ARG A 85 -13.24 8.26 17.04
CA ARG A 85 -14.69 8.22 16.77
C ARG A 85 -15.08 8.54 15.33
N LEU A 86 -14.11 8.79 14.45
CA LEU A 86 -14.33 8.96 13.01
C LEU A 86 -14.32 7.60 12.31
N ARG A 87 -14.95 7.54 11.13
CA ARG A 87 -14.82 6.40 10.22
C ARG A 87 -13.46 6.48 9.49
N GLY A 88 -12.91 5.34 9.08
CA GLY A 88 -11.61 5.30 8.39
C GLY A 88 -11.51 6.24 7.18
N TRP A 89 -12.55 6.30 6.35
CA TRP A 89 -12.59 7.24 5.21
C TRP A 89 -12.58 8.72 5.62
N GLN A 90 -13.12 9.07 6.80
CA GLN A 90 -13.14 10.46 7.29
C GLN A 90 -11.74 10.88 7.73
N GLU A 91 -11.04 10.02 8.48
CA GLU A 91 -9.63 10.27 8.83
C GLU A 91 -8.75 10.33 7.58
N GLY A 92 -8.96 9.41 6.63
CA GLY A 92 -8.27 9.42 5.36
C GLY A 92 -8.46 10.73 4.60
N LEU A 93 -9.68 11.27 4.55
CA LEU A 93 -9.95 12.56 3.92
C LEU A 93 -9.25 13.72 4.62
N ILE A 94 -9.26 13.76 5.96
CA ILE A 94 -8.52 14.76 6.73
C ILE A 94 -7.03 14.70 6.37
N LEU A 95 -6.48 13.49 6.32
CA LEU A 95 -5.07 13.27 6.02
C LEU A 95 -4.72 13.62 4.56
N ILE A 96 -5.65 13.44 3.61
CA ILE A 96 -5.52 13.92 2.23
C ILE A 96 -5.53 15.45 2.15
N VAL A 97 -6.42 16.13 2.88
CA VAL A 97 -6.43 17.61 2.93
C VAL A 97 -5.10 18.14 3.46
N ILE A 98 -4.57 17.52 4.53
CA ILE A 98 -3.26 17.86 5.08
C ILE A 98 -2.15 17.59 4.04
N ALA A 99 -2.18 16.45 3.35
CA ALA A 99 -1.18 16.12 2.34
C ALA A 99 -1.20 17.10 1.15
N ILE A 100 -2.39 17.53 0.71
CA ILE A 100 -2.54 18.55 -0.34
C ILE A 100 -1.91 19.87 0.10
N TYR A 101 -2.14 20.27 1.36
CA TYR A 101 -1.55 21.48 1.94
C TYR A 101 -0.02 21.41 2.05
N LEU A 102 0.53 20.25 2.45
CA LEU A 102 1.97 20.05 2.62
C LEU A 102 2.74 19.83 1.31
N THR A 103 2.05 19.41 0.25
CA THR A 103 2.66 19.02 -1.03
C THR A 103 1.98 19.76 -2.19
N SER A 104 1.16 19.07 -2.97
CA SER A 104 0.27 19.68 -3.95
C SER A 104 -0.88 18.74 -4.30
N LEU A 105 -1.97 19.31 -4.83
CA LEU A 105 -3.11 18.52 -5.32
C LEU A 105 -2.68 17.49 -6.39
N ARG A 106 -1.78 17.87 -7.29
CA ARG A 106 -1.27 16.99 -8.34
C ARG A 106 -0.51 15.79 -7.76
N GLU A 107 0.34 16.02 -6.75
CA GLU A 107 1.09 14.94 -6.10
C GLU A 107 0.15 13.94 -5.42
N VAL A 108 -0.85 14.43 -4.72
CA VAL A 108 -1.80 13.58 -4.00
C VAL A 108 -2.70 12.78 -4.95
N ILE A 109 -3.31 13.42 -5.96
CA ILE A 109 -4.17 12.72 -6.93
C ILE A 109 -3.39 11.61 -7.65
N THR A 110 -2.17 11.91 -8.10
CA THR A 110 -1.35 10.93 -8.82
C THR A 110 -0.91 9.77 -7.92
N SER A 111 -0.65 10.02 -6.63
CA SER A 111 -0.41 8.96 -5.65
C SER A 111 -1.64 8.12 -5.37
N ILE A 112 -2.83 8.71 -5.25
CA ILE A 112 -4.09 7.96 -5.09
C ILE A 112 -4.27 6.98 -6.25
N ILE A 113 -4.09 7.45 -7.49
CA ILE A 113 -4.27 6.60 -8.67
C ILE A 113 -3.22 5.48 -8.70
N LEU A 114 -1.96 5.77 -8.40
CA LEU A 114 -0.90 4.75 -8.35
C LEU A 114 -1.13 3.69 -7.28
N VAL A 115 -1.54 4.11 -6.08
CA VAL A 115 -1.87 3.16 -5.01
C VAL A 115 -3.12 2.35 -5.35
N LEU A 116 -4.12 2.95 -6.00
CA LEU A 116 -5.30 2.22 -6.48
C LEU A 116 -4.93 1.18 -7.54
N ILE A 117 -4.03 1.51 -8.47
CA ILE A 117 -3.48 0.54 -9.43
C ILE A 117 -2.80 -0.61 -8.70
N LEU A 118 -2.01 -0.33 -7.66
CA LEU A 118 -1.34 -1.36 -6.85
C LEU A 118 -2.36 -2.27 -6.15
N GLN A 119 -3.41 -1.70 -5.54
CA GLN A 119 -4.49 -2.48 -4.94
C GLN A 119 -5.18 -3.41 -5.94
N PHE A 120 -5.41 -2.96 -7.18
CA PHE A 120 -5.93 -3.84 -8.24
C PHE A 120 -4.98 -4.99 -8.57
N VAL A 121 -3.66 -4.78 -8.51
CA VAL A 121 -2.68 -5.86 -8.72
C VAL A 121 -2.74 -6.86 -7.57
N ASP A 122 -2.74 -6.37 -6.32
CA ASP A 122 -2.86 -7.23 -5.13
C ASP A 122 -4.16 -8.04 -5.16
N ASP A 123 -5.29 -7.38 -5.36
CA ASP A 123 -6.61 -8.02 -5.45
C ASP A 123 -6.67 -9.08 -6.56
N TYR A 124 -5.95 -8.87 -7.67
CA TYR A 124 -5.89 -9.85 -8.78
C TYR A 124 -5.03 -11.05 -8.42
N LEU A 125 -3.90 -10.84 -7.76
CA LEU A 125 -3.00 -11.90 -7.32
C LEU A 125 -3.67 -12.77 -6.24
N ASP A 126 -4.39 -12.16 -5.31
CA ASP A 126 -5.04 -12.85 -4.20
C ASP A 126 -6.47 -13.31 -4.50
N TYR A 127 -7.02 -12.96 -5.68
CA TYR A 127 -8.35 -13.38 -6.13
C TYR A 127 -8.64 -14.86 -5.84
N LYS A 128 -7.72 -15.77 -6.20
CA LYS A 128 -7.95 -17.23 -6.03
C LYS A 128 -7.99 -17.68 -4.58
N LYS A 129 -7.27 -16.99 -3.68
CA LYS A 129 -7.21 -17.33 -2.25
C LYS A 129 -8.40 -16.73 -1.50
N GLU A 130 -8.88 -15.58 -1.95
CA GLU A 130 -9.80 -14.74 -1.19
C GLU A 130 -11.28 -14.92 -1.51
N ILE A 131 -11.64 -15.68 -2.57
CA ILE A 131 -13.04 -15.94 -2.98
C ILE A 131 -13.96 -16.30 -1.79
N TYR A 132 -13.42 -16.98 -0.77
CA TYR A 132 -14.20 -17.48 0.36
C TYR A 132 -14.00 -16.72 1.68
N ILE A 133 -13.06 -15.77 1.76
CA ILE A 133 -12.62 -15.18 3.04
C ILE A 133 -12.72 -13.65 3.05
N LYS A 134 -12.25 -12.96 2.00
CA LYS A 134 -12.26 -11.49 1.91
C LYS A 134 -13.30 -11.02 0.89
N LYS A 135 -14.49 -10.65 1.39
CA LYS A 135 -15.60 -10.10 0.59
C LYS A 135 -15.29 -8.71 0.02
N ASP A 136 -14.24 -8.05 0.52
CA ASP A 136 -13.93 -6.66 0.21
C ASP A 136 -13.03 -6.43 -1.01
N ASN A 137 -12.42 -7.49 -1.55
CA ASN A 137 -11.60 -7.46 -2.77
C ASN A 137 -12.36 -6.80 -3.94
N LEU A 138 -11.75 -5.79 -4.57
CA LEU A 138 -12.39 -4.96 -5.60
C LEU A 138 -12.77 -5.79 -6.83
N ILE A 139 -11.98 -6.81 -7.16
CA ILE A 139 -12.22 -7.68 -8.32
C ILE A 139 -13.40 -8.61 -8.06
N ASN A 140 -13.58 -9.06 -6.81
CA ASN A 140 -14.77 -9.81 -6.41
C ASN A 140 -16.04 -8.94 -6.51
N LYS A 141 -15.95 -7.64 -6.18
CA LYS A 141 -17.09 -6.69 -6.23
C LYS A 141 -17.43 -6.22 -7.65
N LEU A 142 -16.42 -5.88 -8.44
CA LEU A 142 -16.60 -5.29 -9.78
C LEU A 142 -16.71 -6.35 -10.87
N GLY A 143 -16.16 -7.54 -10.64
CA GLY A 143 -15.96 -8.57 -11.65
C GLY A 143 -14.68 -8.37 -12.47
N HIS A 144 -14.10 -9.47 -12.96
CA HIS A 144 -12.81 -9.49 -13.68
C HIS A 144 -12.71 -8.48 -14.82
N LEU A 145 -13.71 -8.44 -15.70
CA LEU A 145 -13.68 -7.57 -16.88
C LEU A 145 -13.72 -6.08 -16.50
N ASN A 146 -14.61 -5.70 -15.59
CA ASN A 146 -14.75 -4.30 -15.17
C ASN A 146 -13.51 -3.84 -14.40
N GLY A 147 -12.96 -4.70 -13.53
CA GLY A 147 -11.70 -4.43 -12.82
C GLY A 147 -10.53 -4.20 -13.78
N LEU A 148 -10.41 -5.05 -14.81
CA LEU A 148 -9.36 -4.93 -15.83
C LEU A 148 -9.50 -3.65 -16.68
N ILE A 149 -10.72 -3.28 -17.06
CA ILE A 149 -10.97 -2.03 -17.81
C ILE A 149 -10.59 -0.81 -16.95
N ILE A 150 -11.01 -0.77 -15.68
CA ILE A 150 -10.68 0.31 -14.76
C ILE A 150 -9.17 0.40 -14.57
N PHE A 151 -8.50 -0.74 -14.34
CA PHE A 151 -7.05 -0.81 -14.24
C PHE A 151 -6.34 -0.19 -15.46
N ILE A 152 -6.76 -0.56 -16.68
CA ILE A 152 -6.20 -0.01 -17.93
C ILE A 152 -6.41 1.51 -18.00
N ILE A 153 -7.61 2.00 -17.68
CA ILE A 153 -7.92 3.44 -17.71
C ILE A 153 -7.01 4.20 -16.73
N LEU A 154 -6.88 3.72 -15.50
CA LEU A 154 -6.03 4.34 -14.48
C LEU A 154 -4.56 4.34 -14.91
N PHE A 155 -4.10 3.23 -15.48
CA PHE A 155 -2.72 3.11 -15.99
C PHE A 155 -2.43 4.11 -17.10
N ILE A 156 -3.33 4.23 -18.10
CA ILE A 156 -3.21 5.21 -19.19
C ILE A 156 -3.21 6.64 -18.63
N LEU A 157 -4.05 6.92 -17.64
CA LEU A 157 -4.10 8.25 -17.01
C LEU A 157 -2.75 8.60 -16.39
N VAL A 158 -2.19 7.74 -15.54
CA VAL A 158 -0.89 8.04 -14.91
C VAL A 158 0.23 8.11 -15.94
N PHE A 159 0.23 7.24 -16.94
CA PHE A 159 1.23 7.24 -18.01
C PHE A 159 1.31 8.59 -18.72
N ASN A 160 0.15 9.20 -19.02
CA ASN A 160 0.10 10.51 -19.69
C ASN A 160 0.48 11.67 -18.77
N PHE A 161 0.07 11.65 -17.50
CA PHE A 161 0.24 12.81 -16.61
C PHE A 161 1.51 12.78 -15.76
N CYS A 162 2.05 11.61 -15.43
CA CYS A 162 3.11 11.41 -14.42
C CYS A 162 4.01 10.17 -14.68
N LEU A 163 4.51 10.03 -15.91
CA LEU A 163 5.39 8.92 -16.31
C LEU A 163 6.56 8.67 -15.36
N LEU A 164 7.29 9.72 -14.98
CA LEU A 164 8.49 9.56 -14.14
C LEU A 164 8.16 9.01 -12.75
N LYS A 165 7.08 9.51 -12.13
CA LYS A 165 6.60 9.06 -10.82
C LYS A 165 6.14 7.60 -10.87
N MET A 166 5.46 7.23 -11.95
CA MET A 166 5.05 5.85 -12.21
C MET A 166 6.26 4.91 -12.34
N ILE A 167 7.31 5.30 -13.06
CA ILE A 167 8.51 4.47 -13.20
C ILE A 167 9.15 4.20 -11.82
N TYR A 168 9.34 5.23 -10.98
CA TYR A 168 9.89 5.02 -9.64
C TYR A 168 8.98 4.16 -8.77
N PHE A 169 7.67 4.38 -8.83
CA PHE A 169 6.69 3.59 -8.08
C PHE A 169 6.71 2.12 -8.48
N SER A 170 6.69 1.83 -9.79
CA SER A 170 6.73 0.46 -10.30
C SER A 170 8.05 -0.25 -10.02
N LEU A 171 9.18 0.47 -10.09
CA LEU A 171 10.47 -0.09 -9.69
C LEU A 171 10.52 -0.40 -8.19
N ALA A 172 10.04 0.52 -7.36
CA ALA A 172 9.98 0.33 -5.91
C ALA A 172 9.06 -0.82 -5.52
N SER A 173 7.86 -0.91 -6.09
CA SER A 173 6.93 -2.01 -5.82
C SER A 173 7.53 -3.35 -6.23
N CYS A 174 8.14 -3.45 -7.41
CA CYS A 174 8.85 -4.66 -7.86
C CYS A 174 9.95 -5.10 -6.88
N ILE A 175 10.78 -4.15 -6.40
CA ILE A 175 11.81 -4.42 -5.41
C ILE A 175 11.20 -4.94 -4.10
N ILE A 176 10.11 -4.32 -3.63
CA ILE A 176 9.42 -4.75 -2.41
C ILE A 176 8.87 -6.16 -2.57
N TYR A 177 8.09 -6.47 -3.62
CA TYR A 177 7.58 -7.84 -3.84
C TYR A 177 8.69 -8.87 -3.97
N LEU A 178 9.77 -8.54 -4.70
CA LEU A 178 10.91 -9.44 -4.84
C LEU A 178 11.58 -9.69 -3.47
N SER A 179 11.75 -8.65 -2.66
CA SER A 179 12.32 -8.77 -1.32
C SER A 179 11.46 -9.63 -0.40
N LEU A 180 10.14 -9.45 -0.41
CA LEU A 180 9.19 -10.25 0.36
C LEU A 180 9.17 -11.70 -0.10
N TRP A 181 9.21 -11.93 -1.40
CA TRP A 181 9.29 -13.28 -1.96
C TRP A 181 10.57 -14.01 -1.55
N LEU A 182 11.73 -13.33 -1.60
CA LEU A 182 13.00 -13.87 -1.15
C LEU A 182 13.00 -14.17 0.35
N LEU A 183 12.46 -13.27 1.18
CA LEU A 183 12.35 -13.46 2.63
C LEU A 183 11.43 -14.63 2.98
N LYS A 184 10.27 -14.73 2.32
CA LYS A 184 9.34 -15.86 2.47
C LYS A 184 10.05 -17.18 2.16
N LYS A 185 10.75 -17.25 1.03
CA LYS A 185 11.51 -18.43 0.62
C LYS A 185 12.60 -18.81 1.63
N TYR A 186 13.35 -17.82 2.12
CA TYR A 186 14.42 -18.04 3.10
C TYR A 186 13.88 -18.56 4.44
N GLN A 187 12.75 -18.02 4.91
CA GLN A 187 12.12 -18.48 6.16
C GLN A 187 11.58 -19.91 6.05
N ILE A 188 10.89 -20.25 4.96
CA ILE A 188 10.39 -21.61 4.72
C ILE A 188 11.54 -22.62 4.66
N GLY A 189 12.67 -22.25 4.05
CA GLY A 189 13.85 -23.11 3.99
C GLY A 189 14.56 -23.34 5.33
N ARG A 190 14.22 -22.58 6.38
CA ARG A 190 14.79 -22.73 7.74
C ARG A 190 13.88 -23.52 8.68
N SER A 191 12.62 -23.73 8.30
CA SER A 191 11.62 -24.51 9.05
C SER A 191 11.54 -25.99 8.65
N ILE A 192 12.39 -26.43 7.71
CA ILE A 192 12.58 -27.83 7.28
C ILE A 192 13.93 -28.30 7.81
#